data_AF-A0AAU5KQV0-F1
#
_entry.id   AF-A0AAU5KQV0-F1
#
_cell.length_a   1.000
_cell.length_b   1.000
_cell.length_c   1.000
_cell.angle_alpha   90.00
_cell.angle_beta   90.00
_cell.angle_gamma   90.00
#
_symmetry.space_group_name_H-M   'P 1'
#
loop_
_entity.id
_entity.type
_entity.pdbx_description
1 polymer ?
#
loop_
_entity_poly.entity_id
_entity_poly.type
_entity_poly.pdbx_seq_one_letter_code
_entity_poly.pdbx_strand_id
1 'polypeptide(L)'
;MSTATPWTEGRLLSLQTRRPRVLFGRMYEDPAVELGAFPAPGARVLCIASAGDTAAALAAAGHEVTAIDLNPAQLAYARGRLTTGAPATTGSAEHLLAAGRAAAAAVLPAWRPAALERFLRLDDPAAQARHWRHRLDGPGLRLLLAAALRPAGTLATAVRPAFRDVLPHRFDTALRARLARGVARHPNADNPYAWRLLLGRELPGPPVTPAEPAAAPVRLLAGDVLDHLERSPAGHYDAVTLSNVLDGPGPAFTRRLRAAVQHAVRPGGTAVLRSIREPGPAGPGAAAEDRSLLWGVIRVLRL
;
A
#
# COMPACT_ATOMS: atom_id res chain seq x y z
N MET A 1 22.15 -8.42 -15.82
CA MET A 1 21.08 -7.85 -16.68
C MET A 1 19.81 -7.76 -15.84
N SER A 2 19.35 -6.54 -15.54
CA SER A 2 18.15 -6.31 -14.74
C SER A 2 16.95 -6.91 -15.45
N THR A 3 16.22 -7.80 -14.76
CA THR A 3 14.94 -8.30 -15.28
C THR A 3 13.93 -7.20 -15.00
N ALA A 4 13.54 -6.47 -16.05
CA ALA A 4 12.62 -5.33 -15.93
C ALA A 4 11.37 -5.76 -15.15
N THR A 5 11.19 -5.23 -13.94
CA THR A 5 9.96 -5.45 -13.18
C THR A 5 8.86 -4.57 -13.75
N PRO A 6 7.57 -4.93 -13.60
CA PRO A 6 6.45 -4.13 -14.10
C PRO A 6 6.46 -2.68 -13.56
N TRP A 7 7.09 -2.51 -12.41
CA TRP A 7 7.24 -1.26 -11.68
C TRP A 7 8.26 -0.32 -12.31
N THR A 8 9.30 -0.83 -13.00
CA THR A 8 10.43 -0.05 -13.58
C THR A 8 9.98 1.10 -14.46
N GLU A 9 8.79 0.95 -15.06
CA GLU A 9 8.24 1.90 -15.98
C GLU A 9 7.28 2.90 -15.33
N GLY A 10 6.88 2.68 -14.06
CA GLY A 10 5.96 3.55 -13.33
C GLY A 10 4.54 3.59 -13.91
N ARG A 11 4.05 2.46 -14.44
CA ARG A 11 2.80 2.39 -15.24
C ARG A 11 1.87 1.27 -14.81
N LEU A 12 0.74 1.62 -14.20
CA LEU A 12 -0.33 0.66 -13.87
C LEU A 12 -1.25 0.38 -15.08
N LEU A 13 -1.44 1.34 -15.99
CA LEU A 13 -2.39 1.25 -17.11
C LEU A 13 -1.69 1.22 -18.48
N SER A 14 -2.29 0.51 -19.43
CA SER A 14 -1.74 0.29 -20.79
C SER A 14 -1.78 1.52 -21.69
N LEU A 15 -2.67 2.48 -21.41
CA LEU A 15 -2.90 3.68 -22.23
C LEU A 15 -2.09 4.92 -21.78
N GLN A 16 -1.13 4.76 -20.86
CA GLN A 16 -0.36 5.90 -20.33
C GLN A 16 0.88 6.23 -21.19
N THR A 17 1.15 7.52 -21.38
CA THR A 17 2.26 8.05 -22.19
C THR A 17 3.64 7.63 -21.65
N ARG A 18 4.70 7.73 -22.47
CA ARG A 18 6.06 7.22 -22.16
C ARG A 18 6.83 7.94 -21.04
N ARG A 19 6.24 8.92 -20.32
CA ARG A 19 6.93 9.64 -19.23
C ARG A 19 6.56 9.05 -17.85
N PRO A 20 7.53 8.84 -16.94
CA PRO A 20 7.24 8.42 -15.57
C PRO A 20 6.28 9.39 -14.88
N ARG A 21 5.29 8.87 -14.17
CA ARG A 21 4.29 9.65 -13.42
C ARG A 21 4.25 9.21 -11.96
N VAL A 22 3.67 10.07 -11.12
CA VAL A 22 3.27 9.70 -9.76
C VAL A 22 2.19 8.62 -9.87
N LEU A 23 2.53 7.43 -9.38
CA LEU A 23 1.61 6.31 -9.29
C LEU A 23 0.74 6.44 -8.06
N PHE A 24 1.35 6.79 -6.95
CA PHE A 24 0.70 6.87 -5.65
C PHE A 24 0.85 8.27 -5.08
N GLY A 25 -0.27 8.95 -4.95
CA GLY A 25 -0.35 10.22 -4.25
C GLY A 25 -0.24 10.06 -2.74
N ARG A 26 -0.75 8.94 -2.23
CA ARG A 26 -0.75 8.57 -0.81
C ARG A 26 -0.48 7.09 -0.65
N MET A 27 0.14 6.71 0.47
CA MET A 27 0.24 5.32 0.86
C MET A 27 -0.97 4.79 1.62
N TYR A 28 -1.40 3.60 1.20
CA TYR A 28 -2.33 2.74 1.90
C TYR A 28 -1.54 1.69 2.67
N GLU A 29 -0.69 2.15 3.57
CA GLU A 29 0.13 1.33 4.46
C GLU A 29 -0.02 1.89 5.86
N ASP A 30 -0.43 1.05 6.81
CA ASP A 30 -0.42 1.43 8.22
C ASP A 30 0.99 1.29 8.79
N PRO A 31 1.69 2.40 9.09
CA PRO A 31 3.06 2.34 9.62
C PRO A 31 3.10 1.74 11.02
N ALA A 32 1.96 1.60 11.72
CA ALA A 32 1.90 0.94 13.02
C ALA A 32 2.44 -0.50 12.97
N VAL A 33 2.36 -1.17 11.81
CA VAL A 33 2.93 -2.51 11.63
C VAL A 33 4.45 -2.48 11.73
N GLU A 34 5.12 -1.57 11.02
CA GLU A 34 6.57 -1.40 11.14
C GLU A 34 6.96 -0.92 12.52
N LEU A 35 6.29 0.11 13.03
CA LEU A 35 6.64 0.72 14.31
C LEU A 35 6.52 -0.27 15.47
N GLY A 36 5.60 -1.24 15.38
CA GLY A 36 5.48 -2.32 16.35
C GLY A 36 6.48 -3.47 16.15
N ALA A 37 7.09 -3.59 14.97
CA ALA A 37 7.98 -4.69 14.61
C ALA A 37 9.47 -4.32 14.63
N PHE A 38 9.78 -3.05 14.38
CA PHE A 38 11.15 -2.57 14.22
C PHE A 38 11.82 -2.31 15.57
N PRO A 39 13.17 -2.44 15.62
CA PRO A 39 13.93 -2.16 16.84
C PRO A 39 13.84 -0.69 17.26
N ALA A 40 14.45 -0.35 18.39
CA ALA A 40 14.44 1.00 18.97
C ALA A 40 14.96 2.10 18.00
N PRO A 41 14.69 3.39 18.31
CA PRO A 41 15.21 4.54 17.55
C PRO A 41 16.73 4.45 17.30
N GLY A 42 17.20 5.02 16.19
CA GLY A 42 18.58 4.93 15.70
C GLY A 42 18.86 3.72 14.80
N ALA A 43 17.91 2.79 14.68
CA ALA A 43 18.03 1.66 13.74
C ALA A 43 18.07 2.12 12.28
N ARG A 44 18.94 1.49 11.47
CA ARG A 44 19.04 1.70 10.03
C ARG A 44 17.95 0.93 9.30
N VAL A 45 17.05 1.65 8.64
CA VAL A 45 15.87 1.06 8.02
C VAL A 45 15.85 1.36 6.52
N LEU A 46 15.67 0.32 5.70
CA LEU A 46 15.38 0.47 4.27
C LEU A 46 13.87 0.37 4.03
N CYS A 47 13.30 1.32 3.27
CA CYS A 47 11.92 1.23 2.80
C CYS A 47 11.79 1.58 1.32
N ILE A 48 10.67 1.21 0.70
CA ILE A 48 10.29 1.75 -0.61
C ILE A 48 9.84 3.20 -0.42
N ALA A 49 10.31 4.14 -1.25
CA ALA A 49 10.01 5.56 -1.06
C ALA A 49 8.55 5.88 -1.35
N SER A 50 8.01 5.43 -2.50
CA SER A 50 6.61 5.62 -2.87
C SER A 50 6.11 7.05 -2.66
N ALA A 51 5.00 7.29 -1.96
CA ALA A 51 4.52 8.65 -1.65
C ALA A 51 5.25 9.33 -0.47
N GLY A 52 6.15 8.61 0.19
CA GLY A 52 6.94 9.09 1.33
C GLY A 52 6.27 8.93 2.70
N ASP A 53 5.01 8.52 2.80
CA ASP A 53 4.29 8.47 4.09
C ASP A 53 4.93 7.49 5.08
N THR A 54 5.28 6.26 4.65
CA THR A 54 5.95 5.26 5.51
C THR A 54 7.35 5.73 5.91
N ALA A 55 8.11 6.30 4.98
CA ALA A 55 9.44 6.85 5.26
C ALA A 55 9.39 7.99 6.28
N ALA A 56 8.40 8.88 6.17
CA ALA A 56 8.17 9.97 7.10
C ALA A 56 7.83 9.45 8.50
N ALA A 57 6.93 8.47 8.60
CA ALA A 57 6.54 7.87 9.88
C ALA A 57 7.73 7.18 10.58
N LEU A 58 8.55 6.44 9.83
CA LEU A 58 9.74 5.80 10.36
C LEU A 58 10.80 6.82 10.82
N ALA A 59 11.02 7.88 10.06
CA ALA A 59 11.95 8.94 10.45
C ALA A 59 11.46 9.72 11.68
N ALA A 60 10.15 10.00 11.77
CA ALA A 60 9.54 10.62 12.93
C ALA A 60 9.65 9.74 14.20
N ALA A 61 9.70 8.42 14.04
CA ALA A 61 10.00 7.48 15.13
C ALA A 61 11.50 7.38 15.48
N GLY A 62 12.35 8.18 14.83
CA GLY A 62 13.78 8.27 15.11
C GLY A 62 14.65 7.22 14.41
N HIS A 63 14.16 6.55 13.37
CA HIS A 63 14.98 5.63 12.58
C HIS A 63 15.88 6.37 11.56
N GLU A 64 17.03 5.78 11.25
CA GLU A 64 17.87 6.20 10.13
C GLU A 64 17.32 5.62 8.81
N VAL A 65 16.46 6.37 8.14
CA VAL A 65 15.71 5.86 6.99
C VAL A 65 16.47 6.08 5.67
N THR A 66 16.70 4.98 4.96
CA THR A 66 16.97 5.00 3.52
C THR A 66 15.69 4.61 2.78
N ALA A 67 15.15 5.50 1.95
CA ALA A 67 13.99 5.22 1.12
C ALA A 67 14.39 5.14 -0.36
N ILE A 68 14.14 4.00 -0.99
CA ILE A 68 14.54 3.71 -2.37
C ILE A 68 13.33 3.59 -3.28
N ASP A 69 13.42 4.14 -4.49
CA ASP A 69 12.42 3.93 -5.53
C ASP A 69 13.07 3.88 -6.91
N LEU A 70 12.53 3.01 -7.75
CA LEU A 70 12.96 2.80 -9.12
C LEU A 70 12.27 3.79 -10.08
N ASN A 71 11.12 4.36 -9.70
CA ASN A 71 10.41 5.36 -10.48
C ASN A 71 10.91 6.78 -10.11
N PRO A 72 11.66 7.45 -11.00
CA PRO A 72 12.24 8.76 -10.69
C PRO A 72 11.18 9.85 -10.44
N ALA A 73 9.99 9.77 -11.05
CA ALA A 73 8.91 10.73 -10.78
C ALA A 73 8.31 10.54 -9.39
N GLN A 74 8.16 9.29 -8.96
CA GLN A 74 7.69 8.96 -7.62
C GLN A 74 8.72 9.39 -6.56
N LEU A 75 10.01 9.17 -6.80
CA LEU A 75 11.08 9.61 -5.90
C LEU A 75 11.18 11.15 -5.80
N ALA A 76 11.03 11.88 -6.91
CA ALA A 76 11.00 13.34 -6.91
C ALA A 76 9.78 13.87 -6.13
N TYR A 77 8.63 13.22 -6.28
CA TYR A 77 7.43 13.52 -5.50
C TYR A 77 7.63 13.28 -4.00
N ALA A 78 8.15 12.10 -3.61
CA ALA A 78 8.49 11.79 -2.22
C ALA A 78 9.47 12.80 -1.63
N ARG A 79 10.46 13.26 -2.42
CA ARG A 79 11.38 14.31 -2.00
C ARG A 79 10.66 15.59 -1.61
N GLY A 80 9.82 16.13 -2.49
CA GLY A 80 9.05 17.35 -2.18
C GLY A 80 8.17 17.19 -0.94
N ARG A 81 7.51 16.03 -0.79
CA ARG A 81 6.71 15.69 0.40
C ARG A 81 7.56 15.71 1.69
N LEU A 82 8.73 15.08 1.67
CA LEU A 82 9.57 14.87 2.84
C LEU A 82 10.42 16.09 3.22
N THR A 83 10.90 16.86 2.24
CA THR A 83 11.84 17.96 2.50
C THR A 83 11.16 19.32 2.60
N THR A 84 10.10 19.57 1.83
CA THR A 84 9.42 20.87 1.80
C THR A 84 7.99 20.81 2.31
N GLY A 85 7.54 19.64 2.77
CA GLY A 85 6.15 19.45 3.22
C GLY A 85 5.13 19.69 2.11
N ALA A 86 5.51 19.51 0.84
CA ALA A 86 4.62 19.74 -0.30
C ALA A 86 3.29 19.00 -0.11
N PRO A 87 2.14 19.53 -0.54
CA PRO A 87 0.86 18.84 -0.39
C PRO A 87 0.81 17.55 -1.20
N ALA A 88 -0.04 16.62 -0.78
CA ALA A 88 -0.23 15.38 -1.53
C ALA A 88 -0.94 15.68 -2.87
N THR A 89 -0.48 15.04 -3.94
CA THR A 89 -1.09 15.16 -5.27
C THR A 89 -1.75 13.86 -5.68
N THR A 90 -2.82 13.90 -6.48
CA THR A 90 -3.49 12.68 -6.97
C THR A 90 -2.57 11.90 -7.91
N GLY A 91 -2.28 10.64 -7.56
CA GLY A 91 -1.56 9.71 -8.41
C GLY A 91 -2.48 8.91 -9.33
N SER A 92 -1.88 8.11 -10.19
CA SER A 92 -2.62 7.26 -11.14
C SER A 92 -3.53 6.24 -10.44
N ALA A 93 -3.10 5.69 -9.30
CA ALA A 93 -3.90 4.78 -8.50
C ALA A 93 -5.13 5.48 -7.92
N GLU A 94 -4.97 6.69 -7.38
CA GLU A 94 -6.09 7.45 -6.84
C GLU A 94 -7.09 7.88 -7.92
N HIS A 95 -6.65 8.17 -9.15
CA HIS A 95 -7.55 8.42 -10.27
C HIS A 95 -8.41 7.20 -10.62
N LEU A 96 -7.83 5.99 -10.61
CA LEU A 96 -8.57 4.75 -10.82
C LEU A 96 -9.59 4.50 -9.70
N LEU A 97 -9.17 4.69 -8.44
CA LEU A 97 -10.07 4.57 -7.29
C LEU A 97 -11.21 5.60 -7.36
N ALA A 98 -10.93 6.83 -7.79
CA ALA A 98 -11.94 7.87 -7.97
C ALA A 98 -12.97 7.49 -9.05
N ALA A 99 -12.52 6.98 -10.19
CA ALA A 99 -13.40 6.48 -11.24
C ALA A 99 -14.27 5.31 -10.75
N GLY A 100 -13.69 4.36 -10.00
CA GLY A 100 -14.41 3.24 -9.41
C GLY A 100 -15.48 3.70 -8.41
N ARG A 101 -15.17 4.66 -7.53
CA ARG A 101 -16.14 5.27 -6.60
C ARG A 101 -17.26 5.98 -7.35
N ALA A 102 -16.95 6.75 -8.40
CA ALA A 102 -17.96 7.45 -9.20
C ALA A 102 -18.92 6.45 -9.88
N ALA A 103 -18.38 5.38 -10.47
CA ALA A 103 -19.18 4.31 -11.07
C ALA A 103 -20.10 3.63 -10.04
N ALA A 104 -19.56 3.29 -8.85
CA ALA A 104 -20.36 2.72 -7.77
C ALA A 104 -21.46 3.67 -7.29
N ALA A 105 -21.14 4.96 -7.07
CA ALA A 105 -22.10 5.96 -6.60
C ALA A 105 -23.23 6.25 -7.61
N ALA A 106 -22.94 6.14 -8.91
CA ALA A 106 -23.92 6.32 -9.98
C ALA A 106 -25.02 5.26 -9.97
N VAL A 107 -24.67 4.01 -9.63
CA VAL A 107 -25.58 2.86 -9.76
C VAL A 107 -26.02 2.28 -8.41
N LEU A 108 -25.32 2.58 -7.30
CA LEU A 108 -25.59 2.05 -5.97
C LEU A 108 -25.83 3.21 -4.98
N PRO A 109 -27.09 3.45 -4.54
CA PRO A 109 -27.40 4.53 -3.61
C PRO A 109 -26.62 4.49 -2.30
N ALA A 110 -26.31 3.29 -1.79
CA ALA A 110 -25.52 3.09 -0.57
C ALA A 110 -24.04 3.52 -0.72
N TRP A 111 -23.54 3.61 -1.96
CA TRP A 111 -22.19 4.05 -2.29
C TRP A 111 -22.09 5.53 -2.64
N ARG A 112 -23.18 6.29 -2.50
CA ARG A 112 -23.14 7.75 -2.66
C ARG A 112 -22.34 8.39 -1.53
N PRO A 113 -21.64 9.52 -1.76
CA PRO A 113 -20.78 10.16 -0.77
C PRO A 113 -21.45 10.36 0.60
N ALA A 114 -22.68 10.87 0.64
CA ALA A 114 -23.40 11.10 1.89
C ALA A 114 -23.74 9.79 2.66
N ALA A 115 -23.99 8.68 1.95
CA ALA A 115 -24.24 7.40 2.58
C ALA A 115 -22.95 6.78 3.13
N LEU A 116 -21.87 6.85 2.36
CA LEU A 116 -20.55 6.41 2.80
C LEU A 116 -20.02 7.24 3.97
N GLU A 117 -20.23 8.55 3.99
CA GLU A 117 -19.84 9.40 5.12
C GLU A 117 -20.56 8.98 6.41
N ARG A 118 -21.87 8.71 6.36
CA ARG A 118 -22.61 8.20 7.53
C ARG A 118 -22.07 6.85 8.00
N PHE A 119 -21.73 5.96 7.08
CA PHE A 119 -21.10 4.68 7.41
C PHE A 119 -19.71 4.85 8.02
N LEU A 120 -18.92 5.80 7.49
CA LEU A 120 -17.56 6.07 7.94
C LEU A 120 -17.48 6.79 9.29
N ARG A 121 -18.55 7.45 9.71
CA ARG A 121 -18.69 8.05 11.05
C ARG A 121 -19.10 7.05 12.13
N LEU A 122 -19.39 5.80 11.77
CA LEU A 122 -19.61 4.76 12.77
C LEU A 122 -18.31 4.47 13.53
N ASP A 123 -18.46 4.19 14.81
CA ASP A 123 -17.35 3.88 15.72
C ASP A 123 -17.41 2.42 16.20
N ASP A 124 -18.61 1.84 16.34
CA ASP A 124 -18.81 0.43 16.72
C ASP A 124 -18.54 -0.53 15.55
N PRO A 125 -17.49 -1.38 15.61
CA PRO A 125 -17.18 -2.35 14.56
C PRO A 125 -18.30 -3.38 14.32
N ALA A 126 -19.11 -3.72 15.34
CA ALA A 126 -20.22 -4.62 15.17
C ALA A 126 -21.36 -3.98 14.35
N ALA A 127 -21.70 -2.72 14.63
CA ALA A 127 -22.63 -1.94 13.83
C ALA A 127 -22.13 -1.74 12.40
N GLN A 128 -20.84 -1.46 12.22
CA GLN A 128 -20.21 -1.34 10.91
C GLN A 128 -20.29 -2.64 10.11
N ALA A 129 -19.98 -3.78 10.72
CA ALA A 129 -20.06 -5.08 10.06
C ALA A 129 -21.51 -5.40 9.63
N ARG A 130 -22.51 -5.09 10.47
CA ARG A 130 -23.92 -5.20 10.09
C ARG A 130 -24.25 -4.27 8.92
N HIS A 131 -23.88 -2.99 9.00
CA HIS A 131 -24.13 -2.03 7.93
C HIS A 131 -23.49 -2.44 6.60
N TRP A 132 -22.23 -2.89 6.64
CA TRP A 132 -21.52 -3.41 5.48
C TRP A 132 -22.28 -4.55 4.83
N ARG A 133 -22.62 -5.60 5.59
CA ARG A 133 -23.33 -6.78 5.07
C ARG A 133 -24.71 -6.46 4.50
N HIS A 134 -25.47 -5.58 5.15
CA HIS A 134 -26.87 -5.34 4.80
C HIS A 134 -27.07 -4.19 3.80
N ARG A 135 -26.11 -3.28 3.65
CA ARG A 135 -26.30 -2.04 2.86
C ARG A 135 -25.23 -1.83 1.78
N LEU A 136 -23.97 -2.16 2.05
CA LEU A 136 -22.88 -1.90 1.11
C LEU A 136 -22.53 -3.12 0.26
N ASP A 137 -22.46 -4.31 0.86
CA ASP A 137 -22.04 -5.56 0.22
C ASP A 137 -23.16 -6.32 -0.50
N GLY A 138 -24.04 -5.58 -1.16
CA GLY A 138 -25.20 -6.12 -1.87
C GLY A 138 -24.87 -6.75 -3.23
N PRO A 139 -25.85 -7.41 -3.87
CA PRO A 139 -25.68 -8.02 -5.20
C PRO A 139 -25.16 -7.06 -6.27
N GLY A 140 -25.59 -5.79 -6.23
CA GLY A 140 -25.16 -4.77 -7.17
C GLY A 140 -23.66 -4.47 -7.08
N LEU A 141 -23.10 -4.34 -5.88
CA LEU A 141 -21.65 -4.18 -5.70
C LEU A 141 -20.89 -5.42 -6.18
N ARG A 142 -21.40 -6.62 -5.86
CA ARG A 142 -20.77 -7.89 -6.28
C ARG A 142 -20.70 -7.98 -7.80
N LEU A 143 -21.77 -7.60 -8.49
CA LEU A 143 -21.80 -7.56 -9.95
C LEU A 143 -20.83 -6.53 -10.51
N LEU A 144 -20.83 -5.31 -9.97
CA LEU A 144 -19.95 -4.23 -10.41
C LEU A 144 -18.46 -4.61 -10.25
N LEU A 145 -18.08 -5.13 -9.09
CA LEU A 145 -16.69 -5.55 -8.84
C LEU A 145 -16.32 -6.79 -9.67
N ALA A 146 -17.25 -7.73 -9.88
CA ALA A 146 -17.01 -8.86 -10.77
C ALA A 146 -16.75 -8.42 -12.22
N ALA A 147 -17.53 -7.46 -12.72
CA ALA A 147 -17.36 -6.92 -14.08
C ALA A 147 -16.07 -6.11 -14.23
N ALA A 148 -15.61 -5.45 -13.17
CA ALA A 148 -14.40 -4.64 -13.21
C ALA A 148 -13.12 -5.46 -12.97
N LEU A 149 -13.08 -6.26 -11.91
CA LEU A 149 -11.83 -6.79 -11.31
C LEU A 149 -11.49 -8.23 -11.67
N ARG A 150 -12.39 -8.98 -12.33
CA ARG A 150 -12.07 -10.34 -12.79
C ARG A 150 -11.10 -10.30 -13.98
N PRO A 151 -10.40 -11.42 -14.30
CA PRO A 151 -9.40 -11.46 -15.38
C PRO A 151 -9.91 -11.03 -16.76
N ALA A 152 -11.21 -11.15 -17.04
CA ALA A 152 -11.86 -10.67 -18.27
C ALA A 152 -12.60 -9.32 -18.11
N GLY A 153 -12.43 -8.65 -16.97
CA GLY A 153 -13.11 -7.41 -16.62
C GLY A 153 -12.41 -6.14 -17.14
N THR A 154 -13.09 -5.01 -17.05
CA THR A 154 -12.62 -3.73 -17.62
C THR A 154 -11.32 -3.21 -17.01
N LEU A 155 -11.03 -3.51 -15.74
CA LEU A 155 -9.74 -3.17 -15.14
C LEU A 155 -8.64 -4.07 -15.69
N ALA A 156 -8.90 -5.37 -15.86
CA ALA A 156 -7.92 -6.28 -16.45
C ALA A 156 -7.57 -5.88 -17.89
N THR A 157 -8.52 -5.37 -18.68
CA THR A 157 -8.24 -4.86 -20.03
C THR A 157 -7.47 -3.54 -20.03
N ALA A 158 -7.69 -2.68 -19.03
CA ALA A 158 -7.03 -1.38 -18.89
C ALA A 158 -5.65 -1.44 -18.21
N VAL A 159 -5.42 -2.42 -17.34
CA VAL A 159 -4.17 -2.67 -16.64
C VAL A 159 -3.19 -3.39 -17.57
N ARG A 160 -1.91 -3.05 -17.46
CA ARG A 160 -0.88 -3.66 -18.33
C ARG A 160 -0.79 -5.16 -18.10
N PRO A 161 -0.46 -5.96 -19.14
CA PRO A 161 -0.36 -7.41 -19.03
C PRO A 161 0.50 -7.88 -17.85
N ALA A 162 1.61 -7.19 -17.59
CA ALA A 162 2.55 -7.48 -16.52
C ALA A 162 1.96 -7.31 -15.09
N PHE A 163 0.83 -6.64 -14.93
CA PHE A 163 0.10 -6.48 -13.66
C PHE A 163 -1.14 -7.38 -13.57
N ARG A 164 -1.54 -8.06 -14.65
CA ARG A 164 -2.70 -8.99 -14.62
C ARG A 164 -2.41 -10.20 -13.75
N ASP A 165 -1.21 -10.75 -13.83
CA ASP A 165 -0.77 -11.91 -13.04
C ASP A 165 -0.46 -11.55 -11.57
N VAL A 166 -0.48 -10.26 -11.25
CA VAL A 166 -0.28 -9.75 -9.89
C VAL A 166 -1.57 -9.80 -9.08
N LEU A 167 -2.69 -9.47 -9.73
CA LEU A 167 -3.99 -9.39 -9.09
C LEU A 167 -4.54 -10.80 -8.85
N PRO A 168 -5.13 -11.07 -7.67
CA PRO A 168 -5.79 -12.34 -7.42
C PRO A 168 -6.86 -12.66 -8.49
N HIS A 169 -6.99 -13.93 -8.88
CA HIS A 169 -7.98 -14.36 -9.88
C HIS A 169 -9.42 -13.96 -9.48
N ARG A 170 -9.71 -13.95 -8.18
CA ARG A 170 -10.98 -13.52 -7.60
C ARG A 170 -10.81 -12.25 -6.78
N PHE A 171 -10.05 -11.29 -7.30
CA PHE A 171 -9.77 -10.04 -6.60
C PHE A 171 -11.04 -9.28 -6.20
N ASP A 172 -12.13 -9.40 -6.97
CA ASP A 172 -13.47 -8.93 -6.60
C ASP A 172 -13.92 -9.45 -5.23
N THR A 173 -13.72 -10.75 -4.99
CA THR A 173 -14.12 -11.44 -3.77
C THR A 173 -13.11 -11.16 -2.65
N ALA A 174 -11.82 -11.19 -2.97
CA ALA A 174 -10.73 -10.92 -2.04
C ALA A 174 -10.83 -9.51 -1.45
N LEU A 175 -11.02 -8.49 -2.30
CA LEU A 175 -11.13 -7.10 -1.88
C LEU A 175 -12.34 -6.89 -0.98
N ARG A 176 -13.51 -7.43 -1.34
CA ARG A 176 -14.70 -7.38 -0.48
C ARG A 176 -14.46 -8.04 0.87
N ALA A 177 -13.80 -9.19 0.91
CA ALA A 177 -13.48 -9.89 2.15
C ALA A 177 -12.49 -9.09 3.03
N ARG A 178 -11.51 -8.40 2.42
CA ARG A 178 -10.58 -7.51 3.12
C ARG A 178 -11.30 -6.30 3.72
N LEU A 179 -12.16 -5.64 2.93
CA LEU A 179 -13.00 -4.54 3.40
C LEU A 179 -13.91 -5.00 4.55
N ALA A 180 -14.63 -6.12 4.37
CA ALA A 180 -15.51 -6.68 5.39
C ALA A 180 -14.79 -7.00 6.71
N ARG A 181 -13.57 -7.56 6.63
CA ARG A 181 -12.75 -7.84 7.81
C ARG A 181 -12.34 -6.55 8.50
N GLY A 182 -11.80 -5.57 7.77
CA GLY A 182 -11.29 -4.36 8.40
C GLY A 182 -12.39 -3.49 9.01
N VAL A 183 -13.56 -3.36 8.37
CA VAL A 183 -14.71 -2.64 8.96
C VAL A 183 -15.31 -3.37 10.16
N ALA A 184 -15.06 -4.67 10.32
CA ALA A 184 -15.47 -5.43 11.50
C ALA A 184 -14.43 -5.38 12.64
N ARG A 185 -13.23 -4.87 12.37
CA ARG A 185 -12.07 -4.88 13.28
C ARG A 185 -11.74 -3.50 13.81
N HIS A 186 -11.80 -2.49 12.95
CA HIS A 186 -11.38 -1.14 13.26
C HIS A 186 -12.56 -0.18 13.17
N PRO A 187 -12.71 0.73 14.14
CA PRO A 187 -13.63 1.86 14.01
C PRO A 187 -13.36 2.64 12.73
N ASN A 188 -14.40 2.89 11.94
CA ASN A 188 -14.28 3.68 10.72
C ASN A 188 -14.01 5.16 11.05
N ALA A 189 -14.59 5.64 12.16
CA ALA A 189 -14.48 7.01 12.64
C ALA A 189 -13.01 7.45 12.80
N ASP A 190 -12.12 6.53 13.17
CA ASP A 190 -10.70 6.81 13.39
C ASP A 190 -9.77 6.13 12.37
N ASN A 191 -10.32 5.56 11.30
CA ASN A 191 -9.52 4.87 10.27
C ASN A 191 -9.30 5.76 9.03
N PRO A 192 -8.17 6.48 8.92
CA PRO A 192 -7.92 7.38 7.79
C PRO A 192 -7.80 6.66 6.45
N TYR A 193 -7.51 5.36 6.44
CA TYR A 193 -7.44 4.58 5.21
C TYR A 193 -8.82 4.21 4.69
N ALA A 194 -9.78 3.93 5.57
CA ALA A 194 -11.17 3.68 5.18
C ALA A 194 -11.78 4.91 4.50
N TRP A 195 -11.55 6.11 5.07
CA TRP A 195 -11.98 7.37 4.49
C TRP A 195 -11.37 7.64 3.11
N ARG A 196 -10.05 7.48 2.98
CA ARG A 196 -9.36 7.67 1.70
C ARG A 196 -9.81 6.65 0.65
N LEU A 197 -9.94 5.38 1.02
CA LEU A 197 -10.29 4.31 0.09
C LEU A 197 -11.74 4.45 -0.39
N LEU A 198 -12.69 4.55 0.54
CA LEU A 198 -14.13 4.52 0.23
C LEU A 198 -14.69 5.86 -0.22
N LEU A 199 -14.21 6.98 0.33
CA LEU A 199 -14.74 8.32 0.04
C LEU A 199 -13.78 9.19 -0.79
N GLY A 200 -12.50 8.84 -0.84
CA GLY A 200 -11.49 9.68 -1.51
C GLY A 200 -11.16 10.95 -0.74
N ARG A 201 -11.41 10.98 0.58
CA ARG A 201 -11.20 12.13 1.45
C ARG A 201 -10.30 11.75 2.61
N GLU A 202 -9.57 12.73 3.14
CA GLU A 202 -8.89 12.56 4.41
C GLU A 202 -9.92 12.45 5.55
N LEU A 203 -9.52 11.80 6.63
CA LEU A 203 -10.33 11.74 7.84
C LEU A 203 -10.60 13.17 8.34
N PRO A 204 -11.87 13.56 8.58
CA PRO A 204 -12.18 14.87 9.13
C PRO A 204 -11.64 15.00 10.55
N GLY A 205 -10.97 16.12 10.81
CA GLY A 205 -10.35 16.39 12.10
C GLY A 205 -9.38 17.56 11.96
N PRO A 206 -8.78 18.04 13.07
CA PRO A 206 -7.65 18.93 12.96
C PRO A 206 -6.61 18.28 12.04
N PRO A 207 -5.96 19.04 11.14
CA PRO A 207 -4.87 18.50 10.36
C PRO A 207 -3.91 17.84 11.35
N VAL A 208 -3.59 16.56 11.12
CA VAL A 208 -2.50 15.92 11.87
C VAL A 208 -1.32 16.86 11.67
N THR A 209 -0.94 17.55 12.75
CA THR A 209 0.22 18.42 12.75
C THR A 209 1.32 17.55 12.17
N PRO A 210 2.03 17.99 11.11
CA PRO A 210 3.18 17.25 10.64
C PRO A 210 3.97 16.91 11.90
N ALA A 211 4.19 15.61 12.15
CA ALA A 211 5.06 15.20 13.25
C ALA A 211 6.29 16.11 13.17
N GLU A 212 6.73 16.64 14.32
CA GLU A 212 7.88 17.56 14.37
C GLU A 212 8.93 17.08 13.37
N PRO A 213 9.46 17.97 12.51
CA PRO A 213 10.31 17.59 11.40
C PRO A 213 11.33 16.58 11.92
N ALA A 214 11.31 15.39 11.33
CA ALA A 214 12.06 14.25 11.84
C ALA A 214 13.48 14.69 12.21
N ALA A 215 13.93 14.33 13.42
CA ALA A 215 15.25 14.71 13.90
C ALA A 215 16.38 14.26 12.94
N ALA A 216 16.12 13.24 12.11
CA ALA A 216 17.01 12.75 11.08
C ALA A 216 16.39 12.88 9.66
N PRO A 217 17.16 13.37 8.67
CA PRO A 217 16.71 13.44 7.28
C PRO A 217 16.59 12.04 6.65
N VAL A 218 15.51 11.80 5.89
CA VAL A 218 15.35 10.59 5.07
C VAL A 218 16.33 10.62 3.89
N ARG A 219 17.17 9.58 3.75
CA ARG A 219 18.05 9.40 2.59
C ARG A 219 17.28 8.81 1.42
N LEU A 220 17.10 9.58 0.35
CA LEU A 220 16.41 9.14 -0.87
C LEU A 220 17.38 8.56 -1.90
N LEU A 221 17.13 7.33 -2.35
CA LEU A 221 17.93 6.65 -3.38
C LEU A 221 17.08 6.30 -4.61
N ALA A 222 17.62 6.57 -5.79
CA ALA A 222 17.05 6.09 -7.04
C ALA A 222 17.66 4.73 -7.39
N GLY A 223 16.83 3.72 -7.58
CA GLY A 223 17.31 2.40 -7.99
C GLY A 223 16.34 1.26 -7.71
N ASP A 224 16.71 0.09 -8.19
CA ASP A 224 16.01 -1.15 -7.86
C ASP A 224 16.46 -1.65 -6.47
N VAL A 225 15.47 -2.03 -5.64
CA VAL A 225 15.72 -2.43 -4.26
C VAL A 225 16.47 -3.76 -4.13
N LEU A 226 16.25 -4.70 -5.06
CA LEU A 226 16.96 -5.97 -5.07
C LEU A 226 18.44 -5.72 -5.37
N ASP A 227 18.72 -4.97 -6.43
CA ASP A 227 20.08 -4.58 -6.80
C ASP A 227 20.81 -3.84 -5.66
N HIS A 228 20.09 -2.96 -4.94
CA HIS A 228 20.63 -2.24 -3.79
C HIS A 228 20.96 -3.17 -2.62
N LEU A 229 20.06 -4.09 -2.27
CA LEU A 229 20.27 -5.07 -1.22
C LEU A 229 21.43 -6.02 -1.55
N GLU A 230 21.53 -6.50 -2.80
CA GLU A 230 22.62 -7.37 -3.26
C GLU A 230 24.01 -6.70 -3.18
N ARG A 231 24.08 -5.37 -3.35
CA ARG A 231 25.34 -4.60 -3.28
C ARG A 231 25.63 -4.03 -1.89
N SER A 232 24.67 -4.07 -0.98
CA SER A 232 24.86 -3.56 0.38
C SER A 232 25.84 -4.45 1.15
N PRO A 233 26.65 -3.88 2.07
CA PRO A 233 27.43 -4.70 2.99
C PRO A 233 26.55 -5.67 3.78
N ALA A 234 27.09 -6.82 4.15
CA ALA A 234 26.38 -7.78 4.99
C ALA A 234 25.97 -7.13 6.32
N GLY A 235 24.72 -7.31 6.73
CA GLY A 235 24.19 -6.73 7.97
C GLY A 235 24.15 -5.18 8.01
N HIS A 236 24.11 -4.53 6.86
CA HIS A 236 24.03 -3.07 6.76
C HIS A 236 22.73 -2.48 7.34
N TYR A 237 21.61 -3.20 7.26
CA TYR A 237 20.32 -2.74 7.78
C TYR A 237 19.94 -3.48 9.06
N ASP A 238 19.29 -2.77 9.97
CA ASP A 238 18.65 -3.33 11.16
C ASP A 238 17.25 -3.88 10.83
N ALA A 239 16.56 -3.20 9.92
CA ALA A 239 15.28 -3.64 9.41
C ALA A 239 15.00 -3.17 7.98
N VAL A 240 14.07 -3.86 7.30
CA VAL A 240 13.59 -3.47 5.96
C VAL A 240 12.08 -3.58 5.87
N THR A 241 11.42 -2.67 5.14
CA THR A 241 10.01 -2.79 4.76
C THR A 241 9.85 -2.71 3.25
N LEU A 242 9.29 -3.76 2.64
CA LEU A 242 9.15 -3.92 1.20
C LEU A 242 7.70 -4.13 0.83
N SER A 243 7.09 -3.13 0.22
CA SER A 243 5.70 -3.17 -0.24
C SER A 243 5.63 -3.35 -1.76
N ASN A 244 4.79 -4.28 -2.21
CA ASN A 244 4.57 -4.61 -3.63
C ASN A 244 5.81 -5.09 -4.42
N VAL A 245 6.97 -5.23 -3.81
CA VAL A 245 8.19 -5.71 -4.50
C VAL A 245 8.02 -7.15 -4.98
N LEU A 246 7.29 -7.97 -4.21
CA LEU A 246 6.99 -9.37 -4.55
C LEU A 246 5.79 -9.53 -5.49
N ASP A 247 5.10 -8.42 -5.83
CA ASP A 247 3.89 -8.41 -6.60
C ASP A 247 4.24 -8.30 -8.10
N GLY A 248 4.33 -9.47 -8.76
CA GLY A 248 4.59 -9.59 -10.21
C GLY A 248 5.75 -10.50 -10.57
N PRO A 249 6.93 -10.31 -9.98
CA PRO A 249 8.06 -11.19 -10.28
C PRO A 249 7.79 -12.65 -9.88
N GLY A 250 8.39 -13.57 -10.64
CA GLY A 250 8.24 -15.01 -10.44
C GLY A 250 9.04 -15.58 -9.25
N PRO A 251 8.96 -16.90 -9.02
CA PRO A 251 9.63 -17.57 -7.89
C PRO A 251 11.15 -17.34 -7.82
N ALA A 252 11.81 -17.22 -8.97
CA ALA A 252 13.25 -16.95 -9.03
C ALA A 252 13.62 -15.58 -8.42
N PHE A 253 12.86 -14.53 -8.74
CA PHE A 253 13.04 -13.21 -8.14
C PHE A 253 12.76 -13.25 -6.64
N THR A 254 11.70 -13.95 -6.22
CA THR A 254 11.36 -14.10 -4.80
C THR A 254 12.51 -14.75 -4.01
N ARG A 255 13.16 -15.79 -4.56
CA ARG A 255 14.34 -16.42 -3.94
C ARG A 255 15.52 -15.45 -3.85
N ARG A 256 15.80 -14.71 -4.92
CA ARG A 256 16.87 -13.70 -4.92
C ARG A 256 16.63 -12.59 -3.91
N LEU A 257 15.42 -12.04 -3.86
CA LEU A 257 15.06 -11.01 -2.89
C LEU A 257 15.20 -11.52 -1.45
N ARG A 258 14.74 -12.74 -1.18
CA ARG A 258 14.93 -13.35 0.14
C ARG A 258 16.41 -13.44 0.51
N ALA A 259 17.27 -13.93 -0.39
CA ALA A 259 18.70 -14.04 -0.15
C ALA A 259 19.34 -12.66 0.05
N ALA A 260 18.98 -11.66 -0.75
CA ALA A 260 19.49 -10.30 -0.64
C ALA A 260 19.06 -9.63 0.68
N VAL A 261 17.82 -9.84 1.12
CA VAL A 261 17.34 -9.39 2.43
C VAL A 261 18.10 -10.08 3.57
N GLN A 262 18.27 -11.40 3.50
CA GLN A 262 19.03 -12.16 4.51
C GLN A 262 20.51 -11.74 4.60
N HIS A 263 21.10 -11.34 3.48
CA HIS A 263 22.46 -10.81 3.42
C HIS A 263 22.56 -9.40 4.00
N ALA A 264 21.73 -8.48 3.52
CA ALA A 264 21.84 -7.06 3.84
C ALA A 264 21.29 -6.70 5.22
N VAL A 265 20.39 -7.50 5.80
CA VAL A 265 19.86 -7.28 7.15
C VAL A 265 20.68 -8.05 8.16
N ARG A 266 21.00 -7.42 9.29
CA ARG A 266 21.82 -8.07 10.32
C ARG A 266 21.14 -9.31 10.91
N PRO A 267 21.89 -10.29 11.41
CA PRO A 267 21.32 -11.38 12.19
C PRO A 267 20.45 -10.87 13.34
N GLY A 268 19.26 -11.46 13.49
CA GLY A 268 18.22 -11.04 14.44
C GLY A 268 17.43 -9.80 14.02
N GLY A 269 17.73 -9.20 12.87
CA GLY A 269 17.02 -8.05 12.30
C GLY A 269 15.63 -8.42 11.75
N THR A 270 14.88 -7.42 11.30
CA THR A 270 13.46 -7.59 10.95
C THR A 270 13.15 -7.21 9.51
N ALA A 271 12.34 -8.00 8.82
CA ALA A 271 11.79 -7.66 7.51
C ALA A 271 10.26 -7.64 7.56
N VAL A 272 9.66 -6.54 7.10
CA VAL A 272 8.22 -6.41 6.85
C VAL A 272 7.99 -6.49 5.35
N LEU A 273 7.17 -7.44 4.90
CA LEU A 273 6.86 -7.64 3.48
C LEU A 273 5.35 -7.50 3.27
N ARG A 274 4.93 -6.62 2.35
CA ARG A 274 3.52 -6.46 1.97
C ARG A 274 3.26 -6.89 0.55
N SER A 275 2.14 -7.59 0.37
CA SER A 275 1.69 -8.07 -0.92
C SER A 275 0.18 -7.96 -1.06
N ILE A 276 -0.28 -7.53 -2.23
CA ILE A 276 -1.71 -7.50 -2.57
C ILE A 276 -2.25 -8.89 -2.93
N ARG A 277 -1.38 -9.90 -3.07
CA ARG A 277 -1.76 -11.29 -3.36
C ARG A 277 -2.59 -11.89 -2.24
N GLU A 278 -3.30 -12.97 -2.54
CA GLU A 278 -4.06 -13.70 -1.53
C GLU A 278 -3.12 -14.46 -0.57
N PRO A 279 -3.54 -14.63 0.70
CA PRO A 279 -2.90 -15.53 1.64
C PRO A 279 -2.72 -16.94 1.09
N GLY A 280 -1.50 -17.48 1.21
CA GLY A 280 -1.28 -18.93 1.12
C GLY A 280 -1.64 -19.64 2.44
N PRO A 281 -1.23 -20.91 2.62
CA PRO A 281 -1.51 -21.70 3.82
C PRO A 281 -1.04 -21.06 5.13
N ALA A 282 0.01 -20.24 5.08
CA ALA A 282 0.52 -19.48 6.23
C ALA A 282 -0.38 -18.28 6.63
N GLY A 283 -1.55 -18.12 6.02
CA GLY A 283 -2.55 -17.13 6.40
C GLY A 283 -2.20 -15.68 6.03
N PRO A 284 -3.00 -14.69 6.45
CA PRO A 284 -2.80 -13.28 6.11
C PRO A 284 -1.64 -12.61 6.87
N GLY A 285 -1.19 -13.19 7.98
CA GLY A 285 -0.21 -12.57 8.87
C GLY A 285 -0.76 -11.26 9.44
N ALA A 286 0.07 -10.22 9.52
CA ALA A 286 -0.34 -8.91 10.04
C ALA A 286 -1.41 -8.21 9.17
N ALA A 287 -1.68 -8.67 7.94
CA ALA A 287 -2.78 -8.16 7.13
C ALA A 287 -4.17 -8.41 7.76
N ALA A 288 -4.26 -9.34 8.72
CA ALA A 288 -5.49 -9.57 9.48
C ALA A 288 -5.90 -8.35 10.32
N GLU A 289 -4.90 -7.62 10.80
CA GLU A 289 -5.00 -6.51 11.77
C GLU A 289 -4.70 -5.13 11.15
N ASP A 290 -4.39 -5.10 9.85
CA ASP A 290 -3.99 -3.89 9.16
C ASP A 290 -5.19 -2.99 8.86
N ARG A 291 -5.07 -1.71 9.25
CA ARG A 291 -6.13 -0.70 9.05
C ARG A 291 -6.28 -0.26 7.61
N SER A 292 -5.32 -0.52 6.72
CA SER A 292 -5.30 0.03 5.36
C SER A 292 -6.21 -0.70 4.36
N LEU A 293 -6.78 -1.84 4.76
CA LEU A 293 -7.84 -2.59 4.06
C LEU A 293 -7.46 -3.19 2.69
N LEU A 294 -6.27 -2.88 2.17
CA LEU A 294 -5.86 -3.26 0.82
C LEU A 294 -5.08 -4.59 0.80
N TRP A 295 -4.21 -4.81 1.78
CA TRP A 295 -3.24 -5.89 1.75
C TRP A 295 -3.87 -7.26 1.96
N GLY A 296 -3.44 -8.22 1.16
CA GLY A 296 -3.81 -9.61 1.38
C GLY A 296 -2.83 -10.32 2.30
N VAL A 297 -1.56 -9.93 2.24
CA VAL A 297 -0.49 -10.51 3.04
C VAL A 297 0.40 -9.40 3.60
N ILE A 298 0.64 -9.45 4.90
CA ILE A 298 1.74 -8.72 5.54
C ILE A 298 2.51 -9.74 6.39
N ARG A 299 3.80 -9.87 6.14
CA ARG A 299 4.71 -10.76 6.86
C ARG A 299 5.70 -9.94 7.64
N VAL A 300 5.79 -10.20 8.94
CA VAL A 300 6.87 -9.74 9.80
C VAL A 300 7.78 -10.94 10.01
N LEU A 301 9.04 -10.83 9.59
CA LEU A 301 10.03 -11.90 9.63
C LEU A 301 11.20 -11.45 10.49
N ARG A 302 11.65 -12.30 11.40
CA ARG A 302 12.94 -12.15 12.08
C ARG A 302 13.98 -13.00 11.34
N LEU A 303 15.12 -12.39 11.03
CA LEU A 303 16.16 -12.97 10.16
C LEU A 303 17.33 -13.55 10.96
#